data_AF-A0A949Z301-F1
#
_entry.id   AF-A0A949Z301-F1
#
_cell.length_a   1.000
_cell.length_b   1.000
_cell.length_c   1.000
_cell.angle_alpha   90.00
_cell.angle_beta   90.00
_cell.angle_gamma   90.00
#
_symmetry.space_group_name_H-M   'P 1'
#
loop_
_entity.id
_entity.type
_entity.pdbx_description
1 polymer ?
#
loop_
_entity_poly.entity_id
_entity_poly.type
_entity_poly.pdbx_seq_one_letter_code
_entity_poly.pdbx_strand_id
1 'polypeptide(L)'
;MNPNYAVNCYLGEIYFQEKLDDGKLTLAAGRLAGNYTFAGLPAFANYVSSGIDPTPGSIVTNDFSFAGPPPGLEWGGQAIYRVLPSIELAAGVFNTNPNAANNANVFALQQRNEFAGYLPKNKGAMYIAQATYLYKQAPDDTEKPGEFTGGFFYDTNAFAILPNQVRTTGVNYGVFLMGQQKVWEPSRGADQGLTIWAAGTWSPKQSVSTMPGFVGVGVNYQGLIPRRKNDIVAAGWWYGKTSPFLPGSIATQMIEVNYQWVPTRYVNITPDFQYIWRPSGFPSQAVAVVGIQLNLTL
;
A
#
# COMPACT_ATOMS: atom_id res chain seq x y z
N MET A 1 -10.31 -4.77 18.22
CA MET A 1 -10.74 -5.44 16.99
C MET A 1 -10.89 -4.37 15.92
N ASN A 2 -10.19 -4.52 14.80
CA ASN A 2 -10.44 -3.66 13.65
C ASN A 2 -11.81 -4.07 13.07
N PRO A 3 -12.84 -3.21 13.09
CA PRO A 3 -14.17 -3.54 12.56
C PRO A 3 -14.15 -3.87 11.06
N ASN A 4 -13.04 -3.63 10.37
CA ASN A 4 -12.89 -3.84 8.93
C ASN A 4 -12.66 -5.31 8.52
N TYR A 5 -12.37 -6.22 9.47
CA TYR A 5 -12.23 -7.66 9.19
C TYR A 5 -13.43 -8.49 9.68
N ALA A 6 -14.53 -7.84 10.09
CA ALA A 6 -15.69 -8.49 10.69
C ALA A 6 -16.66 -9.11 9.65
N VAL A 7 -16.15 -9.76 8.59
CA VAL A 7 -17.00 -10.50 7.64
C VAL A 7 -16.48 -11.91 7.43
N ASN A 8 -17.40 -12.88 7.45
CA ASN A 8 -17.10 -14.30 7.20
C ASN A 8 -16.63 -14.53 5.74
N CYS A 9 -17.16 -13.78 4.76
CA CYS A 9 -16.77 -13.85 3.35
C CYS A 9 -16.88 -12.47 2.66
N TYR A 10 -16.02 -12.20 1.67
CA TYR A 10 -16.06 -11.02 0.80
C TYR A 10 -15.66 -11.43 -0.64
N LEU A 11 -16.03 -10.63 -1.64
CA LEU A 11 -15.51 -10.80 -3.00
C LEU A 11 -14.04 -10.38 -3.01
N GLY A 12 -13.11 -11.24 -3.40
CA GLY A 12 -11.66 -10.96 -3.36
C GLY A 12 -11.16 -10.08 -4.50
N GLU A 13 -11.44 -10.47 -5.74
CA GLU A 13 -11.26 -9.69 -6.97
C GLU A 13 -12.16 -10.32 -8.05
N ILE A 14 -12.60 -9.54 -9.05
CA ILE A 14 -13.21 -10.08 -10.27
C ILE A 14 -12.91 -9.16 -11.43
N TYR A 15 -12.04 -9.57 -12.36
CA TYR A 15 -11.66 -8.74 -13.48
C TYR A 15 -11.30 -9.56 -14.71
N PHE A 16 -11.38 -8.90 -15.86
CA PHE A 16 -10.78 -9.36 -17.10
C PHE A 16 -9.39 -8.73 -17.22
N GLN A 17 -8.40 -9.52 -17.66
CA GLN A 17 -7.05 -9.03 -17.96
C GLN A 17 -6.59 -9.55 -19.30
N GLU A 18 -5.95 -8.66 -20.08
CA GLU A 18 -5.38 -8.97 -21.38
C GLU A 18 -3.96 -8.42 -21.47
N LYS A 19 -3.08 -9.19 -22.14
CA LYS A 19 -1.73 -8.77 -22.48
C LYS A 19 -1.63 -8.56 -23.99
N LEU A 20 -1.12 -7.41 -24.38
CA LEU A 20 -0.96 -6.94 -25.76
C LEU A 20 0.49 -6.50 -26.00
N ASP A 21 0.83 -6.16 -27.25
CA ASP A 21 2.16 -5.66 -27.66
C ASP A 21 3.30 -6.58 -27.16
N ASP A 22 3.23 -7.86 -27.53
CA ASP A 22 4.17 -8.91 -27.10
C ASP A 22 4.36 -8.99 -25.57
N GLY A 23 3.31 -8.67 -24.82
CA GLY A 23 3.31 -8.72 -23.35
C GLY A 23 3.80 -7.44 -22.67
N LYS A 24 4.11 -6.37 -23.42
CA LYS A 24 4.52 -5.08 -22.85
C LYS A 24 3.36 -4.29 -22.26
N LEU A 25 2.15 -4.44 -22.82
CA LEU A 25 0.94 -3.77 -22.36
C LEU A 25 0.05 -4.77 -21.63
N THR A 26 -0.24 -4.53 -20.36
CA THR A 26 -1.26 -5.26 -19.59
C THR A 26 -2.43 -4.33 -19.32
N LEU A 27 -3.62 -4.74 -19.75
CA LEU A 27 -4.88 -4.07 -19.45
C LEU A 27 -5.67 -4.93 -18.47
N ALA A 28 -6.25 -4.32 -17.44
CA ALA A 28 -7.17 -5.00 -16.53
C ALA A 28 -8.38 -4.13 -16.24
N ALA A 29 -9.58 -4.72 -16.20
CA ALA A 29 -10.82 -4.02 -15.88
C ALA A 29 -11.82 -4.94 -15.16
N GLY A 30 -12.44 -4.42 -14.11
CA GLY A 30 -13.37 -5.20 -13.26
C GLY A 30 -13.51 -4.57 -11.89
N ARG A 31 -13.61 -5.41 -10.85
CA ARG A 31 -13.40 -5.03 -9.45
C ARG A 31 -12.02 -5.46 -8.99
N LEU A 32 -11.17 -4.47 -8.81
CA LEU A 32 -9.76 -4.61 -8.44
C LEU A 32 -9.40 -3.49 -7.44
N ALA A 33 -8.28 -3.66 -6.75
CA ALA A 33 -7.78 -2.68 -5.79
C ALA A 33 -6.64 -1.85 -6.41
N GLY A 34 -6.71 -0.52 -6.26
CA GLY A 34 -5.65 0.36 -6.77
C GLY A 34 -4.29 0.09 -6.13
N ASN A 35 -4.25 -0.19 -4.83
CA ASN A 35 -3.00 -0.47 -4.11
C ASN A 35 -2.31 -1.80 -4.48
N TYR A 36 -2.95 -2.67 -5.26
CA TYR A 36 -2.29 -3.87 -5.78
C TYR A 36 -1.34 -3.55 -6.94
N THR A 37 -1.45 -2.36 -7.54
CA THR A 37 -0.64 -1.94 -8.68
C THR A 37 0.15 -0.66 -8.40
N PHE A 38 -0.43 0.27 -7.66
CA PHE A 38 0.14 1.60 -7.48
C PHE A 38 0.65 1.83 -6.06
N ALA A 39 1.69 2.66 -5.93
CA ALA A 39 2.26 3.10 -4.66
C ALA A 39 2.71 1.96 -3.72
N GLY A 40 3.26 0.88 -4.29
CA GLY A 40 3.87 -0.22 -3.55
C GLY A 40 5.31 -0.47 -3.96
N LEU A 41 6.06 -1.16 -3.11
CA LEU A 41 7.37 -1.74 -3.44
C LEU A 41 7.36 -3.22 -3.04
N PRO A 42 8.05 -4.11 -3.78
CA PRO A 42 8.22 -5.50 -3.38
C PRO A 42 8.78 -5.67 -1.96
N ALA A 43 9.61 -4.74 -1.51
CA ALA A 43 10.14 -4.72 -0.15
C ALA A 43 9.06 -4.61 0.94
N PHE A 44 7.92 -3.95 0.67
CA PHE A 44 6.87 -3.72 1.66
C PHE A 44 6.17 -5.00 2.08
N ALA A 45 6.03 -5.98 1.19
CA ALA A 45 5.43 -7.28 1.49
C ALA A 45 6.21 -8.10 2.55
N ASN A 46 7.36 -7.61 3.00
CA ASN A 46 8.14 -8.21 4.09
C ASN A 46 7.81 -7.61 5.46
N TYR A 47 6.86 -6.69 5.55
CA TYR A 47 6.42 -6.05 6.79
C TYR A 47 5.00 -6.52 7.14
N VAL A 48 4.70 -6.59 8.43
CA VAL A 48 3.37 -6.94 8.95
C VAL A 48 2.52 -5.70 9.16
N SER A 49 3.15 -4.54 9.40
CA SER A 49 2.42 -3.32 9.65
C SER A 49 1.76 -2.72 8.42
N SER A 50 0.48 -2.39 8.58
CA SER A 50 -0.30 -1.60 7.61
C SER A 50 0.22 -0.16 7.41
N GLY A 51 1.21 0.29 8.18
CA GLY A 51 1.90 1.55 7.92
C GLY A 51 2.86 1.47 6.72
N ILE A 52 3.30 0.26 6.36
CA ILE A 52 4.27 -0.01 5.28
C ILE A 52 3.65 -0.92 4.21
N ASP A 53 3.04 -2.04 4.61
CA ASP A 53 2.48 -3.07 3.70
C ASP A 53 0.99 -2.85 3.44
N PRO A 54 0.50 -2.88 2.18
CA PRO A 54 1.25 -2.97 0.90
C PRO A 54 1.61 -1.60 0.29
N THR A 55 1.15 -0.52 0.91
CA THR A 55 1.28 0.87 0.46
C THR A 55 1.48 1.75 1.70
N PRO A 56 2.23 2.88 1.60
CA PRO A 56 2.38 3.79 2.73
C PRO A 56 1.02 4.14 3.37
N GLY A 57 0.90 3.88 4.67
CA GLY A 57 -0.37 3.94 5.37
C GLY A 57 -1.07 5.30 5.31
N SER A 58 -0.32 6.38 5.05
CA SER A 58 -0.87 7.72 4.80
C SER A 58 -1.84 7.80 3.63
N ILE A 59 -1.59 7.06 2.53
CA ILE A 59 -2.45 7.10 1.35
C ILE A 59 -3.82 6.53 1.72
N VAL A 60 -3.84 5.33 2.30
CA VAL A 60 -5.07 4.64 2.74
C VAL A 60 -5.77 5.41 3.88
N THR A 61 -5.01 6.02 4.79
CA THR A 61 -5.55 6.83 5.89
C THR A 61 -6.23 8.11 5.39
N ASN A 62 -5.73 8.70 4.31
CA ASN A 62 -6.29 9.90 3.70
C ASN A 62 -7.41 9.60 2.70
N ASP A 63 -7.38 8.43 2.08
CA ASP A 63 -8.33 7.99 1.07
C ASP A 63 -8.53 6.47 1.14
N PHE A 64 -9.60 6.05 1.81
CA PHE A 64 -9.83 4.63 2.09
C PHE A 64 -10.22 3.83 0.84
N SER A 65 -10.67 4.48 -0.24
CA SER A 65 -10.91 3.81 -1.52
C SER A 65 -9.61 3.35 -2.20
N PHE A 66 -8.45 3.78 -1.71
CA PHE A 66 -7.15 3.25 -2.12
C PHE A 66 -6.85 1.88 -1.49
N ALA A 67 -7.50 1.52 -0.38
CA ALA A 67 -7.22 0.27 0.33
C ALA A 67 -7.45 -0.96 -0.55
N GLY A 68 -6.82 -2.08 -0.17
CA GLY A 68 -7.10 -3.38 -0.75
C GLY A 68 -8.15 -4.15 0.06
N PRO A 69 -8.58 -5.32 -0.42
CA PRO A 69 -9.52 -6.16 0.32
C PRO A 69 -8.93 -6.81 1.59
N PRO A 70 -9.78 -7.16 2.58
CA PRO A 70 -11.17 -6.75 2.70
C PRO A 70 -11.28 -5.30 3.21
N PRO A 71 -12.15 -4.46 2.62
CA PRO A 71 -13.06 -4.69 1.50
C PRO A 71 -12.73 -3.83 0.27
N GLY A 72 -11.57 -3.15 0.26
CA GLY A 72 -11.10 -2.14 -0.70
C GLY A 72 -11.02 -2.59 -2.16
N LEU A 73 -12.18 -2.89 -2.75
CA LEU A 73 -12.33 -3.27 -4.15
C LEU A 73 -13.35 -2.39 -4.81
N GLU A 74 -12.88 -1.75 -5.86
CA GLU A 74 -13.63 -0.75 -6.58
C GLU A 74 -13.77 -1.19 -8.03
N TRP A 75 -14.89 -0.79 -8.66
CA TRP A 75 -14.98 -0.90 -10.11
C TRP A 75 -13.93 0.00 -10.74
N GLY A 76 -13.07 -0.53 -11.58
CA GLY A 76 -12.02 0.25 -12.19
C GLY A 76 -11.41 -0.43 -13.40
N GLY A 77 -10.48 0.30 -14.01
CA GLY A 77 -9.62 -0.21 -15.05
C GLY A 77 -8.24 0.39 -14.93
N GLN A 78 -7.24 -0.38 -15.32
CA GLN A 78 -5.86 0.03 -15.30
C GLN A 78 -5.11 -0.49 -16.53
N ALA A 79 -4.04 0.22 -16.87
CA ALA A 79 -3.08 -0.14 -17.88
C ALA A 79 -1.68 -0.06 -17.29
N ILE A 80 -0.86 -1.07 -17.57
CA ILE A 80 0.57 -1.10 -17.25
C ILE A 80 1.32 -1.31 -18.55
N TYR A 81 2.21 -0.39 -18.92
CA TYR A 81 2.94 -0.42 -20.17
C TYR A 81 4.44 -0.29 -19.98
N ARG A 82 5.18 -1.32 -20.37
CA ARG A 82 6.65 -1.31 -20.44
C ARG A 82 7.11 -0.58 -21.70
N VAL A 83 7.14 0.75 -21.63
CA VAL A 83 7.54 1.62 -22.75
C VAL A 83 9.01 1.43 -23.16
N LEU A 84 9.87 1.10 -22.20
CA LEU A 84 11.28 0.73 -22.41
C LEU A 84 11.62 -0.46 -21.50
N PRO A 85 12.68 -1.24 -21.79
CA PRO A 85 13.10 -2.33 -20.89
C PRO A 85 13.30 -1.89 -19.43
N SER A 86 13.68 -0.63 -19.22
CA SER A 86 13.94 -0.03 -17.90
C SER A 86 12.85 0.93 -17.42
N ILE A 87 11.79 1.20 -18.21
CA ILE A 87 10.73 2.15 -17.83
C ILE A 87 9.36 1.51 -18.03
N GLU A 88 8.59 1.50 -16.96
CA GLU A 88 7.20 1.07 -16.94
C GLU A 88 6.31 2.25 -16.54
N LEU A 89 5.22 2.45 -17.26
CA LEU A 89 4.20 3.44 -16.95
C LEU A 89 2.91 2.71 -16.60
N ALA A 90 2.27 3.11 -15.51
CA ALA A 90 0.96 2.60 -15.14
C ALA A 90 -0.03 3.76 -14.99
N ALA A 91 -1.28 3.54 -15.39
CA ALA A 91 -2.37 4.48 -15.16
C ALA A 91 -3.68 3.72 -14.90
N GLY A 92 -4.54 4.28 -14.06
CA GLY A 92 -5.81 3.67 -13.71
C GLY A 92 -6.89 4.68 -13.34
N VAL A 93 -8.13 4.23 -13.47
CA VAL A 93 -9.32 4.93 -12.99
C VAL A 93 -10.15 3.96 -12.17
N PHE A 94 -10.43 4.35 -10.94
CA PHE A 94 -11.14 3.53 -9.97
C PHE A 94 -12.33 4.32 -9.44
N ASN A 95 -13.46 3.66 -9.33
CA ASN A 95 -14.58 4.15 -8.55
C ASN A 95 -14.14 4.35 -7.09
N THR A 96 -14.78 5.26 -6.38
CA THR A 96 -14.41 5.59 -4.99
C THR A 96 -15.66 5.55 -4.13
N ASN A 97 -16.12 4.35 -3.78
CA ASN A 97 -17.30 4.17 -2.95
C ASN A 97 -16.89 3.92 -1.49
N PRO A 98 -17.05 4.89 -0.58
CA PRO A 98 -16.68 4.72 0.82
C PRO A 98 -17.38 3.54 1.49
N ASN A 99 -18.58 3.14 1.04
CA ASN A 99 -19.26 1.97 1.57
C ASN A 99 -18.52 0.69 1.17
N ALA A 100 -18.27 0.51 -0.14
CA ALA A 100 -17.56 -0.66 -0.65
C ALA A 100 -16.15 -0.74 -0.06
N ALA A 101 -15.46 0.39 0.01
CA ALA A 101 -14.15 0.49 0.63
C ALA A 101 -14.18 0.25 2.15
N ASN A 102 -15.29 0.52 2.86
CA ASN A 102 -15.44 0.39 4.32
C ASN A 102 -16.43 -0.68 4.79
N ASN A 103 -16.44 -1.80 4.10
CA ASN A 103 -17.03 -3.07 4.54
C ASN A 103 -18.56 -3.11 4.51
N ALA A 104 -19.17 -2.07 3.96
CA ALA A 104 -20.56 -2.09 3.55
C ALA A 104 -20.61 -2.57 2.09
N ASN A 105 -21.45 -3.57 1.80
CA ASN A 105 -21.67 -4.07 0.43
C ASN A 105 -20.51 -4.90 -0.20
N VAL A 106 -19.83 -5.74 0.59
CA VAL A 106 -18.68 -6.58 0.16
C VAL A 106 -18.92 -7.57 -1.00
N PHE A 107 -20.18 -7.83 -1.35
CA PHE A 107 -20.59 -8.62 -2.53
C PHE A 107 -21.40 -7.83 -3.56
N ALA A 108 -21.71 -6.55 -3.30
CA ALA A 108 -22.58 -5.81 -4.18
C ALA A 108 -21.84 -5.45 -5.46
N LEU A 109 -22.24 -6.05 -6.57
CA LEU A 109 -21.84 -5.64 -7.90
C LEU A 109 -22.45 -4.27 -8.29
N GLN A 110 -23.51 -3.86 -7.58
CA GLN A 110 -24.25 -2.64 -7.82
C GLN A 110 -23.62 -1.45 -7.08
N GLN A 111 -23.54 -0.29 -7.74
CA GLN A 111 -22.96 0.95 -7.21
C GLN A 111 -23.94 1.75 -6.32
N ARG A 112 -24.89 1.08 -5.66
CA ARG A 112 -25.99 1.78 -4.96
C ARG A 112 -25.59 2.16 -3.53
N ASN A 113 -25.55 3.46 -3.26
CA ASN A 113 -25.18 4.05 -1.96
C ASN A 113 -26.37 4.25 -1.02
N GLU A 114 -27.24 3.23 -0.88
CA GLU A 114 -28.47 3.37 -0.07
C GLU A 114 -28.42 2.67 1.29
N PHE A 115 -27.25 2.21 1.73
CA PHE A 115 -27.12 1.71 3.10
C PHE A 115 -26.57 2.82 4.02
N ALA A 116 -27.39 3.19 5.01
CA ALA A 116 -27.22 4.29 5.97
C ALA A 116 -27.26 5.70 5.36
N GLY A 117 -28.39 6.40 5.54
CA GLY A 117 -28.67 7.77 5.06
C GLY A 117 -27.80 8.90 5.61
N TYR A 118 -26.55 8.62 5.96
CA TYR A 118 -25.56 9.57 6.51
C TYR A 118 -24.28 9.68 5.67
N LEU A 119 -24.01 8.78 4.72
CA LEU A 119 -22.82 8.87 3.86
C LEU A 119 -23.12 9.55 2.52
N PRO A 120 -22.21 10.40 1.99
CA PRO A 120 -22.40 11.06 0.71
C PRO A 120 -22.64 10.04 -0.41
N LYS A 121 -23.56 10.36 -1.33
CA LYS A 121 -23.68 9.61 -2.60
C LYS A 121 -22.33 9.68 -3.31
N ASN A 122 -21.72 8.52 -3.60
CA ASN A 122 -20.55 8.44 -4.47
C ASN A 122 -20.86 9.11 -5.81
N LYS A 123 -20.03 10.07 -6.18
CA LYS A 123 -20.09 10.82 -7.45
C LYS A 123 -18.70 10.93 -8.10
N GLY A 124 -17.70 10.24 -7.54
CA GLY A 124 -16.30 10.43 -7.88
C GLY A 124 -15.64 9.19 -8.47
N ALA A 125 -14.47 9.44 -9.02
CA ALA A 125 -13.48 8.45 -9.38
C ALA A 125 -12.10 8.96 -8.99
N MET A 126 -11.24 8.01 -8.61
CA MET A 126 -9.82 8.18 -8.41
C MET A 126 -9.08 7.89 -9.71
N TYR A 127 -8.36 8.90 -10.19
CA TYR A 127 -7.41 8.79 -11.28
C TYR A 127 -6.02 8.65 -10.69
N ILE A 128 -5.24 7.70 -11.18
CA ILE A 128 -3.88 7.44 -10.70
C ILE A 128 -2.94 7.19 -11.86
N ALA A 129 -1.72 7.69 -11.74
CA ALA A 129 -0.64 7.38 -12.67
C ALA A 129 0.69 7.25 -11.92
N GLN A 130 1.54 6.38 -12.44
CA GLN A 130 2.84 6.03 -11.88
C GLN A 130 3.85 5.77 -12.99
N ALA A 131 5.09 6.18 -12.78
CA ALA A 131 6.23 5.79 -13.58
C ALA A 131 7.23 5.05 -12.70
N THR A 132 7.68 3.89 -13.18
CA THR A 132 8.65 3.03 -12.51
C THR A 132 9.90 2.88 -13.37
N TYR A 133 11.05 3.22 -12.80
CA TYR A 133 12.36 2.93 -13.34
C TYR A 133 12.87 1.60 -12.77
N LEU A 134 13.03 0.61 -13.66
CA LEU A 134 13.55 -0.71 -13.37
C LEU A 134 15.07 -0.68 -13.58
N TYR A 135 15.81 -0.46 -12.50
CA TYR A 135 17.26 -0.42 -12.54
C TYR A 135 17.81 -1.86 -12.55
N LYS A 136 18.50 -2.22 -13.63
CA LYS A 136 19.29 -3.45 -13.72
C LYS A 136 18.48 -4.73 -13.44
N GLN A 137 17.29 -4.81 -14.02
CA GLN A 137 16.36 -5.94 -13.87
C GLN A 137 16.21 -6.80 -15.14
N ALA A 138 17.01 -6.55 -16.20
CA ALA A 138 16.98 -7.40 -17.38
C ALA A 138 17.65 -8.76 -17.10
N PRO A 139 17.28 -9.84 -17.81
CA PRO A 139 17.86 -11.17 -17.59
C PRO A 139 19.40 -11.23 -17.76
N ASP A 140 19.97 -10.33 -18.56
CA ASP A 140 21.40 -10.20 -18.83
C ASP A 140 22.08 -9.14 -17.96
N ASP A 141 21.34 -8.42 -17.10
CA ASP A 141 21.93 -7.46 -16.19
C ASP A 141 22.75 -8.16 -15.12
N THR A 142 23.86 -7.51 -14.77
CA THR A 142 24.85 -8.13 -13.90
C THR A 142 25.18 -7.34 -12.64
N GLU A 143 24.54 -6.19 -12.53
CA GLU A 143 24.53 -5.32 -11.37
C GLU A 143 23.34 -5.67 -10.48
N LYS A 144 23.26 -5.05 -9.30
CA LYS A 144 22.20 -5.37 -8.35
C LYS A 144 20.91 -4.67 -8.75
N PRO A 145 19.76 -5.38 -8.77
CA PRO A 145 18.50 -4.81 -9.21
C PRO A 145 17.98 -3.76 -8.22
N GLY A 146 17.32 -2.74 -8.76
CA GLY A 146 16.61 -1.69 -8.04
C GLY A 146 15.32 -1.31 -8.74
N GLU A 147 14.43 -0.68 -8.00
CA GLU A 147 13.13 -0.21 -8.49
C GLU A 147 12.83 1.15 -7.87
N PHE A 148 12.56 2.15 -8.71
CA PHE A 148 12.28 3.51 -8.27
C PHE A 148 10.98 3.96 -8.92
N THR A 149 10.00 4.32 -8.12
CA THR A 149 8.67 4.62 -8.62
C THR A 149 8.13 5.91 -8.03
N GLY A 150 7.44 6.68 -8.86
CA GLY A 150 6.83 7.94 -8.47
C GLY A 150 5.55 8.17 -9.24
N GLY A 151 4.59 8.80 -8.58
CA GLY A 151 3.25 8.97 -9.15
C GLY A 151 2.38 9.93 -8.36
N PHE A 152 1.13 10.00 -8.79
CA PHE A 152 0.10 10.81 -8.16
C PHE A 152 -1.26 10.12 -8.23
N PHE A 153 -2.13 10.48 -7.31
CA PHE A 153 -3.55 10.16 -7.37
C PHE A 153 -4.40 11.44 -7.24
N TYR A 154 -5.56 11.43 -7.85
CA TYR A 154 -6.55 12.50 -7.80
C TYR A 154 -7.94 11.88 -7.74
N ASP A 155 -8.58 11.96 -6.58
CA ASP A 155 -9.96 11.54 -6.38
C ASP A 155 -10.88 12.74 -6.50
N THR A 156 -11.94 12.60 -7.30
CA THR A 156 -13.01 13.59 -7.51
C THR A 156 -14.17 13.49 -6.53
N ASN A 157 -14.14 12.54 -5.59
CA ASN A 157 -15.20 12.30 -4.63
C ASN A 157 -15.36 13.42 -3.59
N ALA A 158 -16.41 13.31 -2.76
CA ALA A 158 -16.67 14.20 -1.65
C ALA A 158 -15.98 13.71 -0.37
N PHE A 159 -15.08 14.53 0.16
CA PHE A 159 -14.32 14.22 1.38
C PHE A 159 -14.76 15.09 2.54
N ALA A 160 -14.96 14.47 3.71
CA ALA A 160 -15.30 15.17 4.94
C ALA A 160 -14.16 16.10 5.39
N ILE A 161 -14.52 17.33 5.74
CA ILE A 161 -13.57 18.35 6.22
C ILE A 161 -13.28 18.12 7.70
N LEU A 162 -11.99 18.11 8.06
CA LEU A 162 -11.51 17.96 9.42
C LEU A 162 -11.76 19.24 10.25
N PRO A 163 -11.96 19.13 11.58
CA PRO A 163 -11.98 17.89 12.38
C PRO A 163 -13.37 17.24 12.50
N ASN A 164 -14.43 17.99 12.22
CA ASN A 164 -15.80 17.69 12.65
C ASN A 164 -16.66 17.01 11.57
N GLN A 165 -16.15 16.83 10.35
CA GLN A 165 -16.72 16.00 9.28
C GLN A 165 -18.17 16.34 8.85
N VAL A 166 -18.71 17.49 9.28
CA VAL A 166 -20.08 17.95 8.97
C VAL A 166 -20.21 18.42 7.53
N ARG A 167 -19.13 18.97 6.96
CA ARG A 167 -19.08 19.47 5.59
C ARG A 167 -18.19 18.59 4.75
N THR A 168 -18.47 18.52 3.46
CA THR A 168 -17.58 17.89 2.49
C THR A 168 -17.03 18.93 1.52
N THR A 169 -15.86 18.64 0.96
CA THR A 169 -15.31 19.33 -0.21
C THR A 169 -15.14 18.33 -1.33
N GLY A 170 -15.28 18.79 -2.57
CA GLY A 170 -14.87 18.01 -3.74
C GLY A 170 -13.36 17.87 -3.75
N VAL A 171 -12.90 16.67 -4.06
CA VAL A 171 -11.53 16.26 -4.35
C VAL A 171 -10.55 16.04 -3.20
N ASN A 172 -9.70 15.04 -3.36
CA ASN A 172 -8.47 14.79 -2.61
C ASN A 172 -7.38 14.35 -3.59
N TYR A 173 -6.12 14.64 -3.30
CA TYR A 173 -5.02 14.27 -4.18
C TYR A 173 -3.72 14.16 -3.40
N GLY A 174 -2.79 13.39 -3.96
CA GLY A 174 -1.48 13.22 -3.37
C GLY A 174 -0.46 12.74 -4.38
N VAL A 175 0.80 12.86 -3.99
CA VAL A 175 1.96 12.39 -4.73
C VAL A 175 2.74 11.42 -3.87
N PHE A 176 3.46 10.50 -4.52
CA PHE A 176 4.35 9.57 -3.86
C PHE A 176 5.64 9.42 -4.66
N LEU A 177 6.73 9.15 -3.95
CA LEU A 177 8.02 8.77 -4.49
C LEU A 177 8.62 7.74 -3.57
N MET A 178 9.05 6.61 -4.12
CA MET A 178 9.60 5.51 -3.35
C MET A 178 10.60 4.72 -4.19
N GLY A 179 11.48 4.00 -3.52
CA GLY A 179 12.39 3.11 -4.22
C GLY A 179 13.03 2.10 -3.31
N GLN A 180 13.52 1.02 -3.92
CA GLN A 180 14.28 -0.04 -3.29
C GLN A 180 15.51 -0.37 -4.13
N GLN A 181 16.57 -0.82 -3.47
CA GLN A 181 17.81 -1.23 -4.12
C GLN A 181 18.43 -2.40 -3.37
N LYS A 182 18.73 -3.50 -4.08
CA LYS A 182 19.62 -4.54 -3.55
C LYS A 182 21.03 -3.95 -3.49
N VAL A 183 21.61 -3.86 -2.30
CA VAL A 183 22.93 -3.22 -2.07
C VAL A 183 24.02 -4.24 -1.79
N TRP A 184 23.65 -5.46 -1.37
CA TRP A 184 24.60 -6.53 -1.12
C TRP A 184 23.99 -7.88 -1.51
N GLU A 185 24.84 -8.80 -1.98
CA GLU A 185 24.50 -10.20 -2.28
C GLU A 185 25.76 -11.06 -2.06
N PRO A 186 25.64 -12.33 -1.64
CA PRO A 186 26.79 -13.20 -1.37
C PRO A 186 27.53 -13.62 -2.64
N SER A 187 26.82 -13.69 -3.77
CA SER A 187 27.37 -13.96 -5.09
C SER A 187 26.51 -13.26 -6.13
N ARG A 188 27.10 -12.91 -7.27
CA ARG A 188 26.43 -12.21 -8.37
C ARG A 188 25.12 -12.91 -8.77
N GLY A 189 24.02 -12.17 -8.77
CA GLY A 189 22.70 -12.67 -9.18
C GLY A 189 22.04 -13.59 -8.14
N ALA A 190 22.54 -13.64 -6.90
CA ALA A 190 21.89 -14.42 -5.86
C ALA A 190 20.58 -13.75 -5.42
N ASP A 191 19.56 -14.56 -5.15
CA ASP A 191 18.32 -14.08 -4.53
C ASP A 191 18.61 -13.47 -3.15
N GLN A 192 19.46 -14.14 -2.38
CA GLN A 192 19.96 -13.69 -1.07
C GLN A 192 20.62 -12.33 -1.15
N GLY A 193 20.45 -11.51 -0.12
CA GLY A 193 21.06 -10.20 -0.09
C GLY A 193 20.38 -9.21 0.83
N LEU A 194 20.98 -8.03 0.92
CA LEU A 194 20.42 -6.88 1.61
C LEU A 194 19.78 -5.94 0.59
N THR A 195 18.51 -5.64 0.79
CA THR A 195 17.76 -4.62 0.06
C THR A 195 17.41 -3.49 1.02
N ILE A 196 17.69 -2.25 0.63
CA ILE A 196 17.23 -1.05 1.33
C ILE A 196 16.04 -0.45 0.58
N TRP A 197 15.16 0.24 1.29
CA TRP A 197 14.06 0.98 0.67
C TRP A 197 13.78 2.29 1.40
N ALA A 198 13.18 3.22 0.66
CA ALA A 198 12.67 4.48 1.19
C ALA A 198 11.37 4.86 0.47
N ALA A 199 10.48 5.54 1.17
CA ALA A 199 9.20 5.98 0.65
C ALA A 199 8.80 7.34 1.23
N GLY A 200 8.20 8.18 0.40
CA GLY A 200 7.62 9.46 0.80
C GLY A 200 6.29 9.68 0.12
N THR A 201 5.31 10.20 0.86
CA THR A 201 4.02 10.59 0.30
C THR A 201 3.59 11.95 0.82
N TRP A 202 2.88 12.71 0.00
CA TRP A 202 2.34 14.00 0.38
C TRP A 202 0.95 14.21 -0.22
N SER A 203 -0.03 14.53 0.64
CA SER A 203 -1.38 14.96 0.28
C SER A 203 -1.56 16.44 0.62
N PRO A 204 -1.47 17.35 -0.37
CA PRO A 204 -1.46 18.80 -0.12
C PRO A 204 -2.74 19.33 0.53
N LYS A 205 -3.87 18.66 0.33
CA LYS A 205 -5.17 19.09 0.83
C LYS A 205 -5.41 18.66 2.28
N GLN A 206 -4.64 19.27 3.19
CA GLN A 206 -4.63 18.93 4.62
C GLN A 206 -5.99 19.11 5.33
N SER A 207 -6.94 19.84 4.75
CA SER A 207 -8.29 19.98 5.32
C SER A 207 -9.13 18.70 5.24
N VAL A 208 -8.72 17.73 4.42
CA VAL A 208 -9.37 16.40 4.31
C VAL A 208 -8.41 15.23 4.53
N SER A 209 -7.10 15.46 4.44
CA SER A 209 -6.08 14.45 4.72
C SER A 209 -5.70 14.46 6.20
N THR A 210 -5.95 13.39 6.94
CA THR A 210 -5.62 13.27 8.37
C THR A 210 -4.12 13.08 8.60
N MET A 211 -3.44 12.38 7.69
CA MET A 211 -2.00 12.16 7.67
C MET A 211 -1.40 12.70 6.36
N PRO A 212 -1.31 14.02 6.17
CA PRO A 212 -0.93 14.60 4.88
C PRO A 212 0.51 14.29 4.46
N GLY A 213 1.41 13.95 5.38
CA GLY A 213 2.80 13.64 5.05
C GLY A 213 3.29 12.35 5.69
N PHE A 214 4.07 11.59 4.94
CA PHE A 214 4.66 10.34 5.39
C PHE A 214 6.07 10.20 4.85
N VAL A 215 6.97 9.68 5.67
CA VAL A 215 8.27 9.16 5.25
C VAL A 215 8.49 7.80 5.89
N GLY A 216 9.05 6.87 5.14
CA GLY A 216 9.43 5.56 5.62
C GLY A 216 10.78 5.15 5.06
N VAL A 217 11.54 4.40 5.84
CA VAL A 217 12.78 3.75 5.41
C VAL A 217 12.88 2.38 6.05
N GLY A 218 13.57 1.45 5.39
CA GLY A 218 13.81 0.15 5.97
C GLY A 218 14.74 -0.71 5.14
N VAL A 219 14.91 -1.93 5.63
CA VAL A 219 15.82 -2.93 5.06
C VAL A 219 15.20 -4.31 5.13
N ASN A 220 15.49 -5.13 4.13
CA ASN A 220 15.16 -6.55 4.10
C ASN A 220 16.43 -7.33 3.79
N TYR A 221 16.70 -8.38 4.56
CA TYR A 221 17.82 -9.29 4.31
C TYR A 221 17.28 -10.70 4.09
N GLN A 222 17.42 -11.22 2.86
CA GLN A 222 17.11 -12.60 2.54
C GLN A 222 18.32 -13.51 2.75
N GLY A 223 18.13 -14.57 3.53
CA GLY A 223 19.12 -15.62 3.75
C GLY A 223 20.28 -15.21 4.65
N LEU A 224 20.03 -14.44 5.70
CA LEU A 224 21.04 -14.00 6.68
C LEU A 224 21.74 -15.17 7.37
N ILE A 225 20.99 -16.24 7.67
CA ILE A 225 21.51 -17.47 8.25
C ILE A 225 21.88 -18.43 7.11
N PRO A 226 23.14 -18.88 6.97
CA PRO A 226 23.60 -19.65 5.80
C PRO A 226 22.79 -20.93 5.49
N ARG A 227 22.26 -21.59 6.52
CA ARG A 227 21.42 -22.80 6.39
C ARG A 227 19.94 -22.51 6.10
N ARG A 228 19.55 -21.24 6.03
CA ARG A 228 18.17 -20.76 5.89
C ARG A 228 18.08 -19.71 4.79
N LYS A 229 18.39 -20.11 3.56
CA LYS A 229 18.56 -19.19 2.43
C LYS A 229 17.28 -18.41 2.04
N ASN A 230 16.11 -18.92 2.43
CA ASN A 230 14.81 -18.33 2.13
C ASN A 230 14.23 -17.50 3.28
N ASP A 231 14.83 -17.55 4.47
CA ASP A 231 14.35 -16.77 5.61
C ASP A 231 14.68 -15.30 5.39
N ILE A 232 13.81 -14.40 5.85
CA ILE A 232 13.94 -12.95 5.64
C ILE A 232 13.94 -12.25 7.00
N VAL A 233 14.88 -11.32 7.20
CA VAL A 233 14.83 -10.36 8.31
C VAL A 233 14.41 -9.02 7.73
N ALA A 234 13.39 -8.38 8.29
CA ALA A 234 13.00 -7.03 7.89
C ALA A 234 13.03 -6.08 9.09
N ALA A 235 13.47 -4.85 8.87
CA ALA A 235 13.44 -3.78 9.86
C ALA A 235 13.15 -2.44 9.20
N GLY A 236 12.15 -1.72 9.70
CA GLY A 236 11.62 -0.53 9.07
C GLY A 236 11.14 0.48 10.09
N TRP A 237 11.20 1.74 9.69
CA TRP A 237 10.70 2.87 10.45
C TRP A 237 9.87 3.76 9.54
N TRP A 238 8.81 4.35 10.08
CA TRP A 238 8.08 5.40 9.40
C TRP A 238 7.61 6.49 10.36
N TYR A 239 7.40 7.67 9.79
CA TYR A 239 6.87 8.86 10.44
C TYR A 239 5.70 9.43 9.63
N GLY A 240 4.57 9.62 10.30
CA GLY A 240 3.34 10.20 9.77
C GLY A 240 3.06 11.54 10.41
N LYS A 241 3.11 12.61 9.61
CA LYS A 241 2.68 13.95 10.01
C LYS A 241 1.16 13.99 10.07
N THR A 242 0.59 14.49 11.17
CA THR A 242 -0.85 14.74 11.31
C THR A 242 -1.24 16.11 10.74
N SER A 243 -2.50 16.24 10.35
CA SER A 243 -3.03 17.49 9.81
C SER A 243 -3.16 18.60 10.87
N PRO A 244 -2.79 19.85 10.54
CA PRO A 244 -3.05 21.00 11.41
C PRO A 244 -4.55 21.30 11.61
N PHE A 245 -5.43 20.73 10.77
CA PHE A 245 -6.88 20.83 10.94
C PHE A 245 -7.42 19.89 12.03
N LEU A 246 -6.56 19.09 12.67
CA LEU A 246 -6.88 18.28 13.84
C LEU A 246 -6.26 18.92 15.09
N PRO A 247 -7.03 19.70 15.87
CA PRO A 247 -6.52 20.36 17.06
C PRO A 247 -5.96 19.36 18.07
N GLY A 248 -4.76 19.63 18.57
CA GLY A 248 -4.08 18.75 19.53
C GLY A 248 -3.49 17.46 18.92
N SER A 249 -3.57 17.28 17.60
CA SER A 249 -2.87 16.18 16.94
C SER A 249 -1.37 16.35 17.00
N ILE A 250 -0.66 15.23 17.01
CA ILE A 250 0.79 15.16 17.01
C ILE A 250 1.22 13.99 16.12
N ALA A 251 2.36 14.15 15.45
CA ALA A 251 2.87 13.11 14.56
C ALA A 251 3.01 11.75 15.27
N THR A 252 2.70 10.72 14.50
CA THR A 252 2.85 9.32 14.88
C THR A 252 4.04 8.73 14.14
N GLN A 253 4.69 7.74 14.74
CA GLN A 253 5.79 7.02 14.12
C GLN A 253 5.84 5.60 14.68
N MET A 254 6.50 4.70 13.96
CA MET A 254 6.65 3.32 14.39
C MET A 254 7.96 2.73 13.88
N ILE A 255 8.50 1.77 14.63
CA ILE A 255 9.52 0.82 14.17
C ILE A 255 8.94 -0.59 14.18
N GLU A 256 9.23 -1.36 13.14
CA GLU A 256 8.96 -2.80 13.06
C GLU A 256 10.27 -3.55 12.85
N VAL A 257 10.41 -4.69 13.51
CA VAL A 257 11.41 -5.72 13.19
C VAL A 257 10.71 -7.07 13.16
N ASN A 258 10.95 -7.85 12.11
CA ASN A 258 10.39 -9.19 11.97
C ASN A 258 11.41 -10.20 11.41
N TYR A 259 11.12 -11.48 11.62
CA TYR A 259 11.85 -12.61 11.05
C TYR A 259 10.86 -13.55 10.38
N GLN A 260 10.97 -13.74 9.08
CA GLN A 260 10.16 -14.67 8.32
C GLN A 260 10.89 -16.02 8.22
N TRP A 261 10.35 -17.03 8.87
CA TRP A 261 10.81 -18.40 8.74
C TRP A 261 10.06 -19.11 7.60
N VAL A 262 10.79 -19.49 6.55
CA VAL A 262 10.24 -20.07 5.32
C VAL A 262 10.77 -21.50 5.13
N PRO A 263 10.31 -22.48 5.93
CA PRO A 263 10.80 -23.86 5.86
C PRO A 263 10.40 -24.58 4.56
N THR A 264 9.30 -24.17 3.93
CA THR A 264 8.77 -24.74 2.69
C THR A 264 8.13 -23.64 1.85
N ARG A 265 7.80 -23.93 0.60
CA ARG A 265 7.04 -23.00 -0.26
C ARG A 265 5.58 -22.76 0.18
N TYR A 266 5.09 -23.53 1.16
CA TYR A 266 3.69 -23.51 1.59
C TYR A 266 3.48 -22.87 2.95
N VAL A 267 4.56 -22.65 3.70
CA VAL A 267 4.51 -22.20 5.10
C VAL A 267 5.50 -21.07 5.28
N ASN A 268 4.99 -19.92 5.73
CA ASN A 268 5.79 -18.81 6.22
C ASN A 268 5.26 -18.40 7.61
N ILE A 269 6.16 -18.33 8.59
CA ILE A 269 5.85 -17.92 9.96
C ILE A 269 6.70 -16.69 10.29
N THR A 270 6.03 -15.60 10.62
CA THR A 270 6.66 -14.29 10.82
C THR A 270 6.36 -13.77 12.23
N PRO A 271 7.17 -14.09 13.25
CA PRO A 271 7.20 -13.29 14.46
C PRO A 271 7.62 -11.84 14.15
N ASP A 272 6.89 -10.89 14.70
CA ASP A 272 7.17 -9.46 14.57
C ASP A 272 7.13 -8.73 15.91
N PHE A 273 7.88 -7.64 15.98
CA PHE A 273 7.86 -6.67 17.06
C PHE A 273 7.62 -5.28 16.46
N GLN A 274 6.64 -4.55 16.99
CA GLN A 274 6.35 -3.17 16.62
C GLN A 274 6.39 -2.28 17.85
N TYR A 275 7.01 -1.11 17.71
CA TYR A 275 6.96 -0.05 18.72
C TYR A 275 6.36 1.20 18.10
N ILE A 276 5.22 1.64 18.63
CA ILE A 276 4.39 2.70 18.04
C ILE A 276 4.34 3.88 19.02
N TRP A 277 4.81 5.04 18.58
CA TRP A 277 4.67 6.28 19.33
C TRP A 277 3.39 6.98 18.90
N ARG A 278 2.55 7.33 19.88
CA ARG A 278 1.28 8.05 19.67
C ARG A 278 0.39 7.35 18.64
N PRO A 279 -0.07 6.11 18.90
CA PRO A 279 -0.75 5.28 17.91
C PRO A 279 -1.95 5.95 17.22
N SER A 280 -2.66 6.83 17.93
CA SER A 280 -3.83 7.56 17.40
C SER A 280 -3.52 8.89 16.70
N GLY A 281 -2.25 9.32 16.67
CA GLY A 281 -1.90 10.68 16.23
C GLY A 281 -2.28 11.78 17.24
N PHE A 282 -2.50 11.41 18.50
CA PHE A 282 -2.78 12.31 19.62
C PHE A 282 -1.92 11.93 20.83
N PRO A 283 -1.72 12.86 21.80
CA PRO A 283 -0.98 12.57 23.03
C PRO A 283 -1.49 11.29 23.71
N SER A 284 -0.63 10.28 23.74
CA SER A 284 -0.90 8.96 24.29
C SER A 284 0.42 8.26 24.60
N GLN A 285 0.37 7.23 25.44
CA GLN A 285 1.53 6.40 25.71
C GLN A 285 1.95 5.63 24.44
N ALA A 286 3.24 5.39 24.31
CA ALA A 286 3.75 4.50 23.28
C ALA A 286 3.35 3.05 23.59
N VAL A 287 3.22 2.24 22.55
CA VAL A 287 2.78 0.85 22.64
C VAL A 287 3.83 -0.05 22.01
N ALA A 288 4.21 -1.11 22.73
CA ALA A 288 4.99 -2.22 22.20
C ALA A 288 4.05 -3.38 21.87
N VAL A 289 4.18 -3.96 20.69
CA VAL A 289 3.37 -5.06 20.18
C VAL A 289 4.31 -6.20 19.80
N VAL A 290 3.95 -7.42 20.19
CA VAL A 290 4.59 -8.66 19.71
C VAL A 290 3.51 -9.46 19.01
N GLY A 291 3.78 -9.86 17.77
CA GLY A 291 2.86 -10.57 16.91
C GLY A 291 3.49 -11.79 16.26
N ILE A 292 2.63 -12.61 15.67
CA ILE A 292 3.02 -13.72 14.78
C ILE A 292 2.02 -13.71 13.62
N GLN A 293 2.53 -13.62 12.39
CA GLN A 293 1.76 -13.88 11.18
C GLN A 293 2.06 -15.29 10.67
N LEU A 294 1.04 -16.00 10.21
CA LEU A 294 1.16 -17.31 9.56
C LEU A 294 0.55 -17.23 8.17
N ASN A 295 1.35 -17.48 7.13
CA ASN A 295 0.88 -17.61 5.77
C ASN A 295 0.96 -19.09 5.35
N LEU A 296 -0.18 -19.62 4.90
CA LEU A 296 -0.31 -20.97 4.37
C LEU A 296 -0.80 -20.90 2.93
N THR A 297 -0.06 -21.52 2.01
CA THR A 297 -0.48 -21.69 0.62
C THR A 297 -0.79 -23.16 0.39
N LEU A 298 -2.04 -23.46 0.05
CA LEU A 298 -2.54 -24.82 -0.20
C LEU A 298 -2.49 -25.17 -1.69
#